data_AF-A6GUF4-F1
#
_entry.id   AF-A6GUF4-F1
#
_cell.length_a   1.000
_cell.length_b   1.000
_cell.length_c   1.000
_cell.angle_alpha   90.00
_cell.angle_beta   90.00
_cell.angle_gamma   90.00
#
_symmetry.space_group_name_H-M   'P 1'
#
loop_
_entity.id
_entity.type
_entity.pdbx_description
1 polymer ?
#
loop_
_entity_poly.entity_id
_entity_poly.type
_entity_poly.pdbx_seq_one_letter_code
_entity_poly.pdbx_strand_id
1 'polypeptide(L)'
;MKSTENHDGHVYNWIMFERETVDFVLRAIDFYISLLGDESRELAEDSDLCSLITEDTRRELGLGRDKERATRLAQWIRERAEQYGDSYHVDISLSHGTIRFIKAAALLYLAQLKARRNVLASRSNVTAATLSAVDREISRKEELFSSAGVFKNATPVPLLASFGLETVKPAPAGKMAISAPESLLTAARPRPVLVDSIEILDHELKARCLDLFNQFQEAGQSDRNDTVVAEASRILENRLRSFTACEGGSTAKQLVTLAFNTQKPMLRVSAIVAEQEAVQLLFLGTFGFIRNQVQHKLLGNLPAERVLQILGWVDYLLSVVEQAERIENAP
;
A
#
# COMPACT_ATOMS: atom_id res chain seq x y z
N MET A 1 -15.80 -0.86 -16.30
CA MET A 1 -14.37 -0.76 -16.67
C MET A 1 -13.83 -2.16 -16.83
N LYS A 2 -13.32 -2.54 -18.02
CA LYS A 2 -12.68 -3.86 -18.21
C LYS A 2 -11.36 -3.84 -17.44
N SER A 3 -11.20 -4.66 -16.40
CA SER A 3 -9.87 -4.87 -15.82
C SER A 3 -9.01 -5.54 -16.89
N THR A 4 -8.00 -4.83 -17.36
CA THR A 4 -6.95 -5.43 -18.21
C THR A 4 -6.01 -6.21 -17.30
N GLU A 5 -6.50 -7.32 -16.75
CA GLU A 5 -5.65 -8.30 -16.08
C GLU A 5 -4.83 -9.04 -17.14
N ASN A 6 -3.54 -9.24 -16.85
CA ASN A 6 -2.65 -9.91 -17.79
C ASN A 6 -2.95 -11.42 -17.80
N HIS A 7 -2.68 -12.09 -18.92
CA HIS A 7 -2.77 -13.55 -18.97
C HIS A 7 -1.75 -14.19 -18.03
N ASP A 8 -2.05 -15.34 -17.43
CA ASP A 8 -1.18 -16.00 -16.44
C ASP A 8 0.24 -16.30 -16.96
N GLY A 9 0.37 -16.51 -18.27
CA GLY A 9 1.64 -16.72 -18.97
C GLY A 9 2.46 -15.44 -19.24
N HIS A 10 1.94 -14.25 -18.96
CA HIS A 10 2.69 -13.00 -19.11
C HIS A 10 3.84 -12.96 -18.10
N VAL A 11 5.07 -12.75 -18.58
CA VAL A 11 6.26 -12.70 -17.73
C VAL A 11 6.65 -11.25 -17.48
N TYR A 12 6.72 -10.88 -16.21
CA TYR A 12 7.33 -9.64 -15.78
C TYR A 12 8.82 -9.89 -15.61
N ASN A 13 9.63 -9.17 -16.38
CA ASN A 13 11.08 -9.26 -16.29
C ASN A 13 11.62 -8.17 -15.35
N TRP A 14 12.64 -8.49 -14.56
CA TRP A 14 13.35 -7.53 -13.70
C TRP A 14 12.45 -6.82 -12.69
N ILE A 15 11.62 -7.59 -11.96
CA ILE A 15 10.87 -7.01 -10.85
C ILE A 15 11.81 -6.85 -9.67
N MET A 16 12.10 -5.60 -9.30
CA MET A 16 12.87 -5.27 -8.11
C MET A 16 11.98 -5.39 -6.87
N PHE A 17 12.31 -6.30 -5.97
CA PHE A 17 11.70 -6.40 -4.64
C PHE A 17 12.71 -6.02 -3.56
N GLU A 18 12.27 -5.28 -2.54
CA GLU A 18 13.05 -5.13 -1.31
C GLU A 18 13.25 -6.48 -0.62
N ARG A 19 14.41 -6.70 0.01
CA ARG A 19 14.72 -7.94 0.73
C ARG A 19 13.65 -8.29 1.78
N GLU A 20 13.17 -7.30 2.53
CA GLU A 20 12.08 -7.49 3.51
C GLU A 20 10.77 -8.00 2.88
N THR A 21 10.52 -7.66 1.60
CA THR A 21 9.34 -8.14 0.88
C THR A 21 9.53 -9.58 0.44
N VAL A 22 10.74 -9.94 -0.03
CA VAL A 22 11.08 -11.32 -0.37
C VAL A 22 10.96 -12.23 0.85
N ASP A 23 11.52 -11.83 2.00
CA ASP A 23 11.42 -12.59 3.25
C ASP A 23 9.97 -12.75 3.71
N PHE A 24 9.15 -11.71 3.55
CA PHE A 24 7.73 -11.79 3.85
C PHE A 24 7.00 -12.78 2.95
N VAL A 25 7.27 -12.76 1.64
CA VAL A 25 6.70 -13.70 0.68
C VAL A 25 7.10 -15.14 1.00
N LEU A 26 8.37 -15.38 1.34
CA LEU A 26 8.84 -16.70 1.75
C LEU A 26 8.09 -17.21 2.99
N ARG A 27 7.94 -16.38 4.03
CA ARG A 27 7.16 -16.73 5.23
C ARG A 27 5.69 -17.01 4.90
N ALA A 28 5.11 -16.25 3.98
CA ALA A 28 3.72 -16.45 3.55
C ALA A 28 3.53 -17.76 2.79
N ILE A 29 4.47 -18.12 1.91
CA ILE A 29 4.44 -19.41 1.19
C ILE A 29 4.67 -20.56 2.18
N ASP A 30 5.62 -20.44 3.10
CA ASP A 30 5.87 -21.46 4.13
C ASP A 30 4.67 -21.66 5.04
N PHE A 31 3.97 -20.57 5.40
CA PHE A 31 2.70 -20.66 6.11
C PHE A 31 1.63 -21.40 5.28
N TYR A 32 1.49 -21.08 3.99
CA TYR A 32 0.56 -21.80 3.12
C TYR A 32 0.89 -23.29 2.99
N ILE A 33 2.18 -23.64 2.86
CA ILE A 33 2.64 -25.04 2.86
C ILE A 33 2.27 -25.73 4.18
N SER A 34 2.38 -25.03 5.32
CA SER A 34 1.99 -25.59 6.62
C SER A 34 0.48 -25.84 6.74
N LEU A 35 -0.35 -25.01 6.09
CA LEU A 35 -1.81 -25.18 6.08
C LEU A 35 -2.26 -26.33 5.18
N LEU A 36 -1.53 -26.62 4.11
CA LEU A 36 -1.80 -27.78 3.24
C LEU A 36 -1.54 -29.12 3.95
N GLY A 37 -0.89 -29.09 5.13
CA GLY A 37 -0.66 -30.26 5.97
C GLY A 37 0.06 -31.40 5.25
N ASP A 38 0.07 -32.57 5.88
CA ASP A 38 0.26 -33.86 5.18
C ASP A 38 -1.09 -34.58 5.23
N GLU A 39 -2.11 -34.02 4.58
CA GLU A 39 -3.44 -34.66 4.52
C GLU A 39 -3.37 -36.08 3.95
N SER A 40 -2.40 -36.37 3.08
CA SER A 40 -2.11 -37.73 2.60
C SER A 40 -1.67 -38.69 3.72
N ARG A 41 -1.01 -38.18 4.76
CA ARG A 41 -0.62 -38.93 5.95
C ARG A 41 -1.79 -39.06 6.92
N GLU A 42 -2.54 -38.00 7.17
CA GLU A 42 -3.73 -38.03 8.03
C GLU A 42 -4.82 -38.96 7.45
N LEU A 43 -5.02 -38.94 6.12
CA LEU A 43 -5.89 -39.88 5.42
C LEU A 43 -5.34 -41.30 5.41
N ALA A 44 -4.03 -41.50 5.42
CA ALA A 44 -3.43 -42.84 5.51
C ALA A 44 -3.54 -43.43 6.93
N GLU A 45 -3.70 -42.60 7.95
CA GLU A 45 -3.90 -43.02 9.34
C GLU A 45 -5.34 -43.54 9.59
N ASP A 46 -6.32 -43.13 8.77
CA ASP A 46 -7.70 -43.63 8.82
C ASP A 46 -8.01 -44.59 7.64
N SER A 47 -8.00 -45.90 7.89
CA SER A 47 -8.18 -46.91 6.83
C SER A 47 -9.55 -46.84 6.15
N ASP A 48 -10.58 -46.42 6.87
CA ASP A 48 -11.95 -46.40 6.37
C ASP A 48 -12.14 -45.22 5.42
N LEU A 49 -11.67 -44.03 5.80
CA LEU A 49 -11.69 -42.85 4.93
C LEU A 49 -10.74 -42.99 3.74
N CYS A 50 -9.58 -43.62 3.93
CA CYS A 50 -8.62 -43.88 2.85
C CYS A 50 -9.22 -44.73 1.73
N SER A 51 -10.07 -45.70 2.08
CA SER A 51 -10.73 -46.59 1.12
C SER A 51 -11.79 -45.88 0.25
N LEU A 52 -12.33 -44.75 0.73
CA LEU A 52 -13.34 -43.95 0.02
C LEU A 52 -12.71 -43.02 -1.02
N ILE A 53 -11.44 -42.63 -0.84
CA ILE A 53 -10.75 -41.72 -1.75
C ILE A 53 -10.04 -42.53 -2.85
N THR A 54 -10.71 -42.68 -3.98
CA THR A 54 -10.12 -43.25 -5.20
C THR A 54 -8.98 -42.38 -5.75
N GLU A 55 -8.08 -42.98 -6.52
CA GLU A 55 -6.98 -42.27 -7.20
C GLU A 55 -7.46 -41.12 -8.09
N ASP A 56 -8.65 -41.22 -8.69
CA ASP A 56 -9.24 -40.15 -9.48
C ASP A 56 -9.65 -38.96 -8.59
N THR A 57 -10.28 -39.21 -7.44
CA THR A 57 -10.54 -38.16 -6.43
C THR A 57 -9.25 -37.52 -5.91
N ARG A 58 -8.16 -38.28 -5.70
CA ARG A 58 -6.86 -37.70 -5.29
C ARG A 58 -6.30 -36.77 -6.37
N ARG A 59 -6.46 -37.14 -7.64
CA ARG A 59 -6.04 -36.30 -8.78
C ARG A 59 -6.87 -35.03 -8.87
N GLU A 60 -8.17 -35.10 -8.65
CA GLU A 60 -9.08 -33.95 -8.65
C GLU A 60 -8.79 -32.97 -7.50
N LEU A 61 -8.50 -33.48 -6.31
CA LEU A 61 -8.20 -32.65 -5.13
C LEU A 61 -6.90 -31.84 -5.30
N GLY A 62 -5.92 -32.34 -6.07
CA GLY A 62 -4.74 -31.56 -6.48
C GLY A 62 -3.76 -31.14 -5.37
N LEU A 63 -4.03 -31.51 -4.10
CA LEU A 63 -3.31 -31.07 -2.90
C LEU A 63 -1.79 -31.31 -2.97
N GLY A 64 -1.37 -32.51 -3.41
CA GLY A 64 0.05 -32.84 -3.56
C GLY A 64 0.74 -31.96 -4.62
N ARG A 65 0.05 -31.66 -5.72
CA ARG A 65 0.60 -30.82 -6.81
C ARG A 65 0.77 -29.37 -6.35
N ASP A 66 -0.16 -28.86 -5.56
CA ASP A 66 -0.11 -27.49 -5.03
C ASP A 66 0.96 -27.34 -3.95
N LYS A 67 1.11 -28.32 -3.05
CA LYS A 67 2.20 -28.35 -2.06
C LYS A 67 3.56 -28.40 -2.73
N GLU A 68 3.74 -29.27 -3.73
CA GLU A 68 4.98 -29.34 -4.52
C GLU A 68 5.26 -28.05 -5.28
N ARG A 69 4.23 -27.44 -5.87
CA ARG A 69 4.35 -26.16 -6.59
C ARG A 69 4.78 -25.04 -5.64
N ALA A 70 4.14 -24.92 -4.48
CA ALA A 70 4.48 -23.92 -3.47
C ALA A 70 5.91 -24.13 -2.94
N THR A 71 6.29 -25.38 -2.68
CA THR A 71 7.64 -25.74 -2.20
C THR A 71 8.71 -25.38 -3.22
N ARG A 72 8.50 -25.73 -4.49
CA ARG A 72 9.42 -25.37 -5.59
C ARG A 72 9.55 -23.87 -5.76
N LEU A 73 8.43 -23.13 -5.67
CA LEU A 73 8.45 -21.68 -5.74
C LEU A 73 9.25 -21.06 -4.59
N ALA A 74 9.03 -21.52 -3.35
CA ALA A 74 9.76 -21.04 -2.18
C ALA A 74 11.26 -21.31 -2.30
N GLN A 75 11.66 -22.52 -2.70
CA GLN A 75 13.05 -22.88 -2.91
C GLN A 75 13.70 -21.99 -3.97
N TRP A 76 13.04 -21.82 -5.11
CA TRP A 76 13.55 -20.97 -6.19
C TRP A 76 13.71 -19.50 -5.76
N ILE A 77 12.77 -18.95 -4.98
CA ILE A 77 12.89 -17.59 -4.43
C ILE A 77 14.07 -17.49 -3.44
N ARG A 78 14.30 -18.51 -2.59
CA ARG A 78 15.46 -18.53 -1.66
C ARG A 78 16.78 -18.55 -2.41
N GLU A 79 16.93 -19.45 -3.37
CA GLU A 79 18.14 -19.55 -4.21
C GLU A 79 18.43 -18.23 -4.94
N ARG A 80 17.37 -17.54 -5.40
CA ARG A 80 17.50 -16.21 -5.99
C ARG A 80 17.89 -15.15 -4.97
N ALA A 81 17.31 -15.15 -3.77
CA ALA A 81 17.69 -14.20 -2.73
C ALA A 81 19.16 -14.37 -2.28
N GLU A 82 19.65 -15.61 -2.23
CA GLU A 82 21.04 -15.93 -1.87
C GLU A 82 22.05 -15.45 -2.92
N GLN A 83 21.70 -15.50 -4.22
CA GLN A 83 22.56 -15.00 -5.30
C GLN A 83 22.87 -13.49 -5.18
N TYR A 84 21.97 -12.72 -4.56
CA TYR A 84 22.13 -11.27 -4.36
C TYR A 84 22.81 -10.93 -3.02
N GLY A 85 23.23 -11.91 -2.22
CA GLY A 85 24.04 -11.70 -1.01
C GLY A 85 23.35 -10.84 0.04
N ASP A 86 23.95 -9.69 0.40
CA ASP A 86 23.41 -8.68 1.32
C ASP A 86 22.79 -7.47 0.60
N SER A 87 22.48 -7.57 -0.69
CA SER A 87 21.80 -6.50 -1.41
C SER A 87 20.45 -6.18 -0.77
N TYR A 88 20.14 -4.87 -0.71
CA TYR A 88 18.85 -4.35 -0.22
C TYR A 88 17.66 -4.76 -1.11
N HIS A 89 17.94 -5.10 -2.37
CA HIS A 89 16.93 -5.52 -3.36
C HIS A 89 17.32 -6.83 -4.03
N VAL A 90 16.31 -7.55 -4.50
CA VAL A 90 16.43 -8.79 -5.28
C VAL A 90 15.60 -8.60 -6.54
N ASP A 91 16.23 -8.80 -7.70
CA ASP A 91 15.52 -8.75 -8.98
C ASP A 91 15.04 -10.14 -9.36
N ILE A 92 13.73 -10.27 -9.60
CA ILE A 92 13.09 -11.54 -9.86
C ILE A 92 12.20 -11.40 -11.09
N SER A 93 12.31 -12.35 -12.03
CA SER A 93 11.38 -12.46 -13.15
C SER A 93 10.29 -13.49 -12.83
N LEU A 94 9.03 -13.07 -12.85
CA LEU A 94 7.89 -13.89 -12.46
C LEU A 94 6.80 -13.86 -13.52
N SER A 95 6.12 -14.98 -13.72
CA SER A 95 4.87 -15.01 -14.49
C SER A 95 3.72 -14.39 -13.71
N HIS A 96 2.74 -13.83 -14.42
CA HIS A 96 1.57 -13.22 -13.82
C HIS A 96 0.80 -14.22 -12.93
N GLY A 97 0.66 -15.48 -13.37
CA GLY A 97 0.05 -16.53 -12.56
C GLY A 97 0.79 -16.77 -11.23
N THR A 98 2.12 -16.64 -11.22
CA THR A 98 2.92 -16.73 -9.99
C THR A 98 2.71 -15.53 -9.08
N ILE A 99 2.59 -14.33 -9.64
CA ILE A 99 2.30 -13.10 -8.88
C ILE A 99 0.91 -13.18 -8.24
N ARG A 100 -0.09 -13.67 -8.97
CA ARG A 100 -1.44 -13.90 -8.42
C ARG A 100 -1.43 -14.92 -7.28
N PHE A 101 -0.64 -15.98 -7.40
CA PHE A 101 -0.45 -16.97 -6.33
C PHE A 101 0.26 -16.37 -5.10
N ILE A 102 1.36 -15.64 -5.30
CA ILE A 102 2.08 -14.94 -4.23
C ILE A 102 1.16 -13.96 -3.51
N LYS A 103 0.37 -13.18 -4.26
CA LYS A 103 -0.62 -12.27 -3.69
C LYS A 103 -1.64 -13.01 -2.82
N ALA A 104 -2.17 -14.13 -3.29
CA ALA A 104 -3.11 -14.93 -2.52
C ALA A 104 -2.48 -15.46 -1.21
N ALA A 105 -1.28 -16.04 -1.29
CA ALA A 105 -0.57 -16.56 -0.11
C ALA A 105 -0.21 -15.44 0.88
N ALA A 106 0.21 -14.28 0.38
CA ALA A 106 0.51 -13.10 1.20
C ALA A 106 -0.74 -12.57 1.92
N LEU A 107 -1.88 -12.47 1.24
CA LEU A 107 -3.14 -12.03 1.87
C LEU A 107 -3.63 -13.03 2.92
N LEU A 108 -3.48 -14.33 2.68
CA LEU A 108 -3.79 -15.38 3.64
C LEU A 108 -2.92 -15.26 4.90
N TYR A 109 -1.61 -15.04 4.71
CA TYR A 109 -0.68 -14.84 5.83
C TYR A 109 -0.96 -13.54 6.60
N LEU A 110 -1.34 -12.45 5.91
CA LEU A 110 -1.77 -11.22 6.57
C LEU A 110 -3.02 -11.43 7.43
N ALA A 111 -3.97 -12.26 7.00
CA ALA A 111 -5.13 -12.60 7.81
C ALA A 111 -4.72 -13.31 9.11
N GLN A 112 -3.77 -14.25 9.04
CA GLN A 112 -3.19 -14.90 10.22
C GLN A 112 -2.48 -13.90 11.14
N LEU A 113 -1.66 -13.00 10.60
CA LEU A 113 -0.95 -11.99 11.37
C LEU A 113 -1.92 -11.06 12.12
N LYS A 114 -3.01 -10.66 11.48
CA LYS A 114 -4.09 -9.88 12.12
C LYS A 114 -4.74 -10.65 13.27
N ALA A 115 -5.01 -11.94 13.10
CA ALA A 115 -5.54 -12.79 14.17
C ALA A 115 -4.56 -12.88 15.35
N ARG A 116 -3.26 -13.11 15.07
CA ARG A 116 -2.21 -13.16 16.11
C ARG A 116 -2.03 -11.82 16.83
N ARG A 117 -2.12 -10.70 16.10
CA ARG A 117 -2.11 -9.35 16.67
C ARG A 117 -3.28 -9.15 17.64
N ASN A 118 -4.49 -9.59 17.30
CA ASN A 118 -5.64 -9.48 18.20
C ASN A 118 -5.46 -10.29 19.50
N VAL A 119 -4.87 -11.48 19.40
CA VAL A 119 -4.48 -12.27 20.59
C VAL A 119 -3.35 -11.61 21.38
N LEU A 120 -2.43 -10.90 20.72
CA LEU A 120 -1.39 -10.13 21.40
C LEU A 120 -1.99 -8.93 22.16
N ALA A 121 -2.97 -8.26 21.57
CA ALA A 121 -3.66 -7.13 22.17
C ALA A 121 -4.48 -7.51 23.41
N SER A 122 -4.89 -8.77 23.55
CA SER A 122 -5.59 -9.25 24.75
C SER A 122 -4.67 -9.51 25.95
N ARG A 123 -3.34 -9.36 25.80
CA ARG A 123 -2.38 -9.56 26.88
C ARG A 123 -2.12 -8.25 27.63
N SER A 124 -2.07 -8.29 28.96
CA SER A 124 -1.88 -7.12 29.82
C SER A 124 -0.50 -6.45 29.71
N ASN A 125 0.51 -7.18 29.23
CA ASN A 125 1.92 -6.75 29.27
C ASN A 125 2.42 -6.16 27.94
N VAL A 126 1.52 -5.74 27.05
CA VAL A 126 1.88 -5.19 25.73
C VAL A 126 1.58 -3.70 25.72
N THR A 127 2.59 -2.89 25.39
CA THR A 127 2.42 -1.44 25.29
C THR A 127 1.62 -1.07 24.04
N ALA A 128 0.88 0.04 24.11
CA ALA A 128 0.17 0.60 22.96
C ALA A 128 1.13 0.93 21.79
N ALA A 129 2.35 1.38 22.10
CA ALA A 129 3.38 1.65 21.10
C ALA A 129 3.79 0.39 20.31
N THR A 130 3.95 -0.75 21.01
CA THR A 130 4.26 -2.03 20.35
C THR A 130 3.13 -2.49 19.43
N LEU A 131 1.87 -2.39 19.88
CA LEU A 131 0.71 -2.76 19.05
C LEU A 131 0.60 -1.87 17.80
N SER A 132 0.78 -0.56 17.96
CA SER A 132 0.74 0.40 16.86
C SER A 132 1.85 0.17 15.84
N ALA A 133 3.08 -0.15 16.28
CA ALA A 133 4.17 -0.51 15.38
C ALA A 133 3.85 -1.76 14.55
N VAL A 134 3.27 -2.79 15.17
CA VAL A 134 2.83 -4.01 14.46
C VAL A 134 1.72 -3.70 13.46
N ASP A 135 0.75 -2.86 13.83
CA ASP A 135 -0.33 -2.46 12.93
C ASP A 135 0.16 -1.73 11.70
N ARG A 136 1.09 -0.78 11.89
CA ARG A 136 1.72 -0.04 10.79
C ARG A 136 2.39 -0.99 9.80
N GLU A 137 3.11 -1.99 10.30
CA GLU A 137 3.77 -2.98 9.46
C GLU A 137 2.77 -3.89 8.71
N ILE A 138 1.70 -4.33 9.38
CA ILE A 138 0.63 -5.10 8.73
C ILE A 138 -0.02 -4.27 7.62
N SER A 139 -0.36 -3.00 7.89
CA SER A 139 -0.96 -2.09 6.91
C SER A 139 -0.03 -1.81 5.73
N ARG A 140 1.27 -1.59 5.98
CA ARG A 140 2.29 -1.39 4.94
C ARG A 140 2.35 -2.59 3.99
N LYS A 141 2.36 -3.81 4.51
CA LYS A 141 2.38 -5.04 3.70
C LYS A 141 1.04 -5.27 3.00
N GLU A 142 -0.09 -4.99 3.64
CA GLU A 142 -1.42 -5.10 3.01
C GLU A 142 -1.57 -4.16 1.81
N GLU A 143 -1.12 -2.91 1.92
CA GLU A 143 -1.13 -1.95 0.80
C GLU A 143 -0.25 -2.43 -0.36
N LEU A 144 0.95 -2.95 -0.05
CA LEU A 144 1.88 -3.48 -1.03
C LEU A 144 1.24 -4.57 -1.91
N PHE A 145 0.61 -5.57 -1.28
CA PHE A 145 -0.02 -6.67 -2.02
C PHE A 145 -1.39 -6.32 -2.61
N SER A 146 -2.10 -5.32 -2.08
CA SER A 146 -3.43 -4.94 -2.58
C SER A 146 -3.37 -4.00 -3.77
N SER A 147 -2.52 -2.97 -3.71
CA SER A 147 -2.62 -1.79 -4.59
C SER A 147 -1.30 -1.35 -5.23
N ALA A 148 -0.17 -1.93 -4.86
CA ALA A 148 1.14 -1.49 -5.35
C ALA A 148 1.73 -2.39 -6.45
N GLY A 149 2.54 -1.76 -7.32
CA GLY A 149 3.40 -2.43 -8.30
C GLY A 149 2.70 -3.48 -9.16
N VAL A 150 3.37 -4.62 -9.34
CA VAL A 150 2.88 -5.75 -10.13
C VAL A 150 1.66 -6.44 -9.53
N PHE A 151 1.35 -6.22 -8.24
CA PHE A 151 0.22 -6.83 -7.55
C PHE A 151 -1.10 -6.06 -7.76
N LYS A 152 -1.04 -4.79 -8.17
CA LYS A 152 -2.23 -3.93 -8.33
C LYS A 152 -3.30 -4.54 -9.24
N ASN A 153 -2.88 -5.09 -10.37
CA ASN A 153 -3.79 -5.64 -11.38
C ASN A 153 -3.91 -7.17 -11.32
N ALA A 154 -3.25 -7.82 -10.35
CA ALA A 154 -3.29 -9.27 -10.18
C ALA A 154 -4.47 -9.66 -9.29
N THR A 155 -5.41 -10.44 -9.80
CA THR A 155 -6.51 -11.00 -9.02
C THR A 155 -6.00 -12.21 -8.24
N PRO A 156 -6.20 -12.31 -6.91
CA PRO A 156 -5.72 -13.46 -6.15
C PRO A 156 -6.34 -14.77 -6.66
N VAL A 157 -5.53 -15.81 -6.78
CA VAL A 157 -5.99 -17.18 -7.13
C VAL A 157 -6.69 -17.80 -5.93
N PRO A 158 -7.80 -18.56 -6.10
CA PRO A 158 -8.38 -19.33 -5.01
C PRO A 158 -7.36 -20.36 -4.52
N LEU A 159 -7.02 -20.29 -3.23
CA LEU A 159 -6.14 -21.24 -2.57
C LEU A 159 -6.94 -22.46 -2.08
N LEU A 160 -6.32 -23.63 -2.06
CA LEU A 160 -6.96 -24.86 -1.59
C LEU A 160 -7.19 -24.83 -0.07
N ALA A 161 -6.17 -24.39 0.67
CA ALA A 161 -6.29 -24.20 2.11
C ALA A 161 -6.82 -22.79 2.44
N SER A 162 -7.79 -22.74 3.35
CA SER A 162 -8.31 -21.48 3.91
C SER A 162 -8.00 -21.40 5.40
N PHE A 163 -7.69 -20.19 5.88
CA PHE A 163 -7.51 -19.94 7.30
C PHE A 163 -8.87 -19.58 7.90
N GLY A 164 -9.46 -20.54 8.62
CA GLY A 164 -10.72 -20.35 9.34
C GLY A 164 -10.52 -19.51 10.60
N LEU A 165 -11.12 -18.32 10.65
CA LEU A 165 -11.46 -17.69 11.93
C LEU A 165 -12.67 -18.43 12.49
N GLU A 166 -12.45 -19.44 13.32
CA GLU A 166 -13.52 -19.99 14.16
C GLU A 166 -14.07 -18.84 15.04
N THR A 167 -15.19 -18.29 14.61
CA THR A 167 -16.03 -17.45 15.46
C THR A 167 -16.78 -18.38 16.39
N VAL A 168 -16.50 -18.25 17.68
CA VAL A 168 -17.16 -19.01 18.74
C VAL A 168 -18.65 -18.65 18.79
N LYS A 169 -19.47 -19.71 18.71
CA LYS A 169 -20.89 -19.92 19.08
C LYS A 169 -22.02 -19.62 18.05
N PRO A 170 -22.79 -20.66 17.65
CA PRO A 170 -24.09 -20.53 17.00
C PRO A 170 -25.23 -20.52 18.04
N ALA A 171 -26.26 -19.68 17.81
CA ALA A 171 -27.60 -19.82 18.40
C ALA A 171 -28.61 -19.02 17.54
N PRO A 172 -29.92 -19.37 17.53
CA PRO A 172 -30.49 -20.36 16.64
C PRO A 172 -31.43 -19.76 15.57
N ALA A 173 -31.64 -20.56 14.52
CA ALA A 173 -32.66 -20.54 13.47
C ALA A 173 -33.68 -19.39 13.48
N GLY A 174 -33.64 -18.56 12.43
CA GLY A 174 -34.65 -17.55 12.17
C GLY A 174 -34.62 -16.99 10.75
N LYS A 175 -35.25 -17.73 9.82
CA LYS A 175 -35.79 -17.33 8.52
C LYS A 175 -34.81 -17.01 7.38
N MET A 176 -34.92 -17.86 6.35
CA MET A 176 -34.36 -17.71 5.01
C MET A 176 -34.68 -16.34 4.41
N ALA A 177 -33.63 -15.60 4.04
CA ALA A 177 -33.67 -14.60 2.99
C ALA A 177 -32.50 -14.89 2.06
N ILE A 178 -32.81 -15.10 0.78
CA ILE A 178 -31.83 -15.29 -0.29
C ILE A 178 -31.26 -13.90 -0.60
N SER A 179 -29.98 -13.65 -0.28
CA SER A 179 -29.29 -12.43 -0.73
C SER A 179 -27.80 -12.68 -0.95
N ALA A 180 -27.40 -12.64 -2.24
CA ALA A 180 -26.08 -12.35 -2.82
C ALA A 180 -24.82 -13.10 -2.28
N PRO A 181 -23.76 -13.28 -3.09
CA PRO A 181 -22.52 -13.87 -2.59
C PRO A 181 -21.90 -12.88 -1.60
N GLU A 182 -21.93 -13.23 -0.32
CA GLU A 182 -21.28 -12.47 0.74
C GLU A 182 -19.79 -12.34 0.43
N SER A 183 -19.38 -11.12 0.14
CA SER A 183 -17.98 -10.73 0.05
C SER A 183 -17.32 -11.00 1.40
N LEU A 184 -16.27 -11.81 1.43
CA LEU A 184 -15.45 -12.20 2.59
C LEU A 184 -14.70 -11.03 3.27
N LEU A 185 -15.17 -9.79 3.12
CA LEU A 185 -14.48 -8.55 3.50
C LEU A 185 -15.26 -7.66 4.48
N THR A 186 -16.21 -8.20 5.25
CA THR A 186 -16.85 -7.45 6.34
C THR A 186 -16.24 -7.78 7.70
N ALA A 187 -14.91 -7.79 7.77
CA ALA A 187 -14.25 -7.42 9.02
C ALA A 187 -14.29 -5.90 9.09
N ALA A 188 -15.17 -5.35 9.93
CA ALA A 188 -15.14 -3.93 10.26
C ALA A 188 -13.74 -3.60 10.78
N ARG A 189 -12.91 -2.99 9.92
CA ARG A 189 -11.54 -2.60 10.27
C ARG A 189 -11.63 -1.70 11.51
N PRO A 190 -10.93 -2.00 12.61
CA PRO A 190 -10.64 -0.97 13.59
C PRO A 190 -9.90 0.15 12.84
N ARG A 191 -10.37 1.39 12.99
CA ARG A 191 -9.78 2.56 12.35
C ARG A 191 -8.26 2.52 12.60
N PRO A 192 -7.41 2.71 11.57
CA PRO A 192 -5.97 2.74 11.77
C PRO A 192 -5.67 3.75 12.87
N VAL A 193 -4.92 3.32 13.89
CA VAL A 193 -4.40 4.25 14.89
C VAL A 193 -3.42 5.13 14.12
N LEU A 194 -3.81 6.40 13.92
CA LEU A 194 -2.94 7.45 13.46
C LEU A 194 -1.70 7.42 14.37
N VAL A 195 -0.56 6.93 13.85
CA VAL A 195 0.76 7.29 14.38
C VAL A 195 0.71 8.82 14.43
N ASP A 196 0.86 9.40 15.62
CA ASP A 196 0.66 10.83 15.94
C ASP A 196 0.46 11.67 14.68
N SER A 197 -0.78 12.14 14.48
CA SER A 197 -1.18 12.99 13.35
C SER A 197 0.01 13.85 12.94
N ILE A 198 0.51 13.69 11.71
CA ILE A 198 1.57 14.58 11.18
C ILE A 198 1.12 15.99 11.50
N GLU A 199 1.83 16.65 12.42
CA GLU A 199 1.40 17.95 12.91
C GLU A 199 1.59 18.93 11.76
N ILE A 200 0.48 19.32 11.13
CA ILE A 200 0.50 20.34 10.08
C ILE A 200 0.76 21.68 10.77
N LEU A 201 1.93 22.25 10.48
CA LEU A 201 2.41 23.48 11.12
C LEU A 201 1.83 24.73 10.44
N ASP A 202 1.62 24.71 9.12
CA ASP A 202 1.03 25.85 8.41
C ASP A 202 -0.45 26.01 8.78
N HIS A 203 -0.79 27.19 9.31
CA HIS A 203 -2.12 27.50 9.80
C HIS A 203 -3.17 27.53 8.69
N GLU A 204 -2.82 27.96 7.47
CA GLU A 204 -3.74 28.03 6.33
C GLU A 204 -4.06 26.62 5.81
N LEU A 205 -3.03 25.77 5.69
CA LEU A 205 -3.16 24.38 5.30
C LEU A 205 -3.98 23.60 6.33
N LYS A 206 -3.74 23.81 7.63
CA LYS A 206 -4.52 23.20 8.71
C LYS A 206 -5.99 23.63 8.63
N ALA A 207 -6.28 24.92 8.64
CA ALA A 207 -7.65 25.43 8.66
C ALA A 207 -8.45 25.07 7.40
N ARG A 208 -7.82 25.00 6.23
CA ARG A 208 -8.54 24.75 4.97
C ARG A 208 -8.56 23.28 4.59
N CYS A 209 -7.48 22.55 4.77
CA CYS A 209 -7.37 21.17 4.31
C CYS A 209 -7.69 20.15 5.39
N LEU A 210 -7.26 20.35 6.64
CA LEU A 210 -7.50 19.38 7.72
C LEU A 210 -8.97 19.40 8.15
N ASP A 211 -9.60 20.58 8.19
CA ASP A 211 -11.02 20.70 8.49
C ASP A 211 -11.89 20.05 7.39
N LEU A 212 -11.57 20.29 6.11
CA LEU A 212 -12.25 19.65 4.97
C LEU A 212 -12.05 18.13 4.99
N PHE A 213 -10.84 17.67 5.30
CA PHE A 213 -10.53 16.25 5.40
C PHE A 213 -11.35 15.57 6.50
N ASN A 214 -11.37 16.14 7.71
CA ASN A 214 -12.14 15.60 8.83
C ASN A 214 -13.63 15.52 8.51
N GLN A 215 -14.19 16.56 7.88
CA GLN A 215 -15.59 16.56 7.42
C GLN A 215 -15.89 15.40 6.46
N PHE A 216 -14.99 15.13 5.49
CA PHE A 216 -15.19 14.01 4.56
C PHE A 216 -15.05 12.65 5.24
N GLN A 217 -14.14 12.51 6.21
CA GLN A 217 -14.00 11.27 6.98
C GLN A 217 -15.23 11.00 7.87
N GLU A 218 -15.77 12.02 8.53
CA GLU A 218 -16.97 11.91 9.36
C GLU A 218 -18.22 11.59 8.53
N ALA A 219 -18.32 12.17 7.33
CA ALA A 219 -19.43 11.93 6.40
C ALA A 219 -19.30 10.64 5.57
N GLY A 220 -18.19 9.90 5.68
CA GLY A 220 -17.92 8.70 4.89
C GLY A 220 -17.69 8.96 3.39
N GLN A 221 -17.31 10.18 3.02
CA GLN A 221 -17.11 10.65 1.63
C GLN A 221 -15.64 10.54 1.20
N SER A 222 -15.05 9.35 1.36
CA SER A 222 -13.63 9.10 1.02
C SER A 222 -13.31 9.25 -0.48
N ASP A 223 -14.33 9.25 -1.32
CA ASP A 223 -14.25 9.51 -2.76
C ASP A 223 -13.96 10.97 -3.10
N ARG A 224 -14.14 11.90 -2.14
CA ARG A 224 -13.88 13.34 -2.30
C ARG A 224 -12.53 13.79 -1.73
N ASN A 225 -11.71 12.83 -1.33
CA ASN A 225 -10.38 13.06 -0.77
C ASN A 225 -9.41 13.73 -1.76
N ASP A 226 -9.66 13.59 -3.06
CA ASP A 226 -8.94 14.30 -4.13
C ASP A 226 -9.06 15.83 -4.02
N THR A 227 -10.20 16.32 -3.56
CA THR A 227 -10.50 17.74 -3.36
C THR A 227 -9.59 18.36 -2.30
N VAL A 228 -9.28 17.61 -1.24
CA VAL A 228 -8.37 18.05 -0.17
C VAL A 228 -6.95 18.26 -0.73
N VAL A 229 -6.49 17.33 -1.57
CA VAL A 229 -5.16 17.40 -2.21
C VAL A 229 -5.09 18.55 -3.22
N ALA A 230 -6.18 18.78 -3.96
CA ALA A 230 -6.29 19.91 -4.89
C ALA A 230 -6.19 21.26 -4.15
N GLU A 231 -6.87 21.40 -3.01
CA GLU A 231 -6.77 22.60 -2.18
C GLU A 231 -5.38 22.81 -1.59
N ALA A 232 -4.74 21.75 -1.08
CA ALA A 232 -3.38 21.84 -0.57
C ALA A 232 -2.39 22.32 -1.65
N SER A 233 -2.51 21.77 -2.86
CA SER A 233 -1.69 22.18 -4.01
C SER A 233 -1.93 23.64 -4.40
N ARG A 234 -3.16 24.14 -4.23
CA ARG A 234 -3.53 25.53 -4.50
C ARG A 234 -2.95 26.49 -3.46
N ILE A 235 -2.95 26.10 -2.18
CA ILE A 235 -2.32 26.89 -1.11
C ILE A 235 -0.82 27.04 -1.38
N LEU A 236 -0.13 25.95 -1.73
CA LEU A 236 1.28 25.99 -2.10
C LEU A 236 1.57 26.93 -3.30
N GLU A 237 0.72 26.86 -4.33
CA GLU A 237 0.82 27.75 -5.49
C GLU A 237 0.58 29.22 -5.10
N ASN A 238 -0.46 29.51 -4.34
CA ASN A 238 -0.77 30.86 -3.88
C ASN A 238 0.36 31.44 -3.05
N ARG A 239 0.95 30.63 -2.17
CA ARG A 239 2.09 31.01 -1.36
C ARG A 239 3.26 31.38 -2.27
N LEU A 240 3.65 30.54 -3.23
CA LEU A 240 4.68 30.88 -4.21
C LEU A 240 4.38 32.15 -5.03
N ARG A 241 3.13 32.34 -5.48
CA ARG A 241 2.73 33.55 -6.23
C ARG A 241 2.92 34.82 -5.42
N SER A 242 2.67 34.78 -4.11
CA SER A 242 2.89 35.93 -3.22
C SER A 242 4.36 36.36 -3.16
N PHE A 243 5.29 35.42 -3.33
CA PHE A 243 6.73 35.70 -3.36
C PHE A 243 7.23 36.11 -4.74
N THR A 244 6.67 35.56 -5.82
CA THR A 244 7.14 35.84 -7.19
C THR A 244 6.48 37.06 -7.83
N ALA A 245 5.56 37.74 -7.13
CA ALA A 245 4.80 38.90 -7.63
C ALA A 245 4.16 38.70 -9.02
N CYS A 246 3.92 37.45 -9.42
CA CYS A 246 3.36 37.11 -10.73
C CYS A 246 1.83 37.10 -10.62
N GLU A 247 1.18 38.16 -11.08
CA GLU A 247 -0.28 38.21 -11.23
C GLU A 247 -0.77 37.27 -12.35
N GLY A 248 -2.03 36.83 -12.24
CA GLY A 248 -2.60 35.66 -12.92
C GLY A 248 -2.23 35.52 -14.40
N GLY A 249 -1.64 34.37 -14.76
CA GLY A 249 -1.28 34.01 -16.13
C GLY A 249 -0.11 33.04 -16.23
N SER A 250 0.80 33.07 -15.26
CA SER A 250 1.96 32.16 -15.24
C SER A 250 1.57 30.73 -14.84
N THR A 251 2.05 29.75 -15.60
CA THR A 251 1.89 28.32 -15.30
C THR A 251 2.69 27.93 -14.05
N ALA A 252 2.28 26.85 -13.37
CA ALA A 252 2.95 26.33 -12.17
C ALA A 252 4.47 26.13 -12.39
N LYS A 253 4.83 25.61 -13.57
CA LYS A 253 6.22 25.40 -13.98
C LYS A 253 7.00 26.71 -14.04
N GLN A 254 6.41 27.75 -14.65
CA GLN A 254 7.04 29.07 -14.75
C GLN A 254 7.27 29.68 -13.37
N LEU A 255 6.28 29.59 -12.48
CA LEU A 255 6.40 30.11 -11.11
C LEU A 255 7.55 29.47 -10.35
N VAL A 256 7.64 28.13 -10.35
CA VAL A 256 8.72 27.40 -9.68
C VAL A 256 10.08 27.73 -10.28
N THR A 257 10.16 27.81 -11.61
CA THR A 257 11.41 28.14 -12.31
C THR A 257 11.88 29.55 -11.99
N LEU A 258 10.95 30.49 -11.80
CA LEU A 258 11.26 31.88 -11.45
C LEU A 258 11.63 31.98 -9.96
N ALA A 259 10.90 31.29 -9.09
CA ALA A 259 11.18 31.24 -7.65
C ALA A 259 12.57 30.67 -7.34
N PHE A 260 12.92 29.50 -7.89
CA PHE A 260 14.08 28.71 -7.46
C PHE A 260 15.21 28.61 -8.48
N ASN A 261 15.23 29.44 -9.53
CA ASN A 261 16.24 29.42 -10.58
C ASN A 261 17.68 29.31 -10.02
N THR A 262 18.52 28.45 -10.59
CA THR A 262 19.90 28.26 -10.11
C THR A 262 20.81 29.47 -10.34
N GLN A 263 20.56 30.28 -11.37
CA GLN A 263 21.36 31.46 -11.69
C GLN A 263 20.81 32.73 -11.06
N LYS A 264 19.49 32.89 -11.03
CA LYS A 264 18.80 34.09 -10.50
C LYS A 264 17.57 33.72 -9.67
N PRO A 265 17.75 33.08 -8.49
CA PRO A 265 16.63 32.70 -7.65
C PRO A 265 16.00 33.94 -7.00
N MET A 266 14.67 34.00 -6.94
CA MET A 266 13.98 34.92 -6.00
C MET A 266 14.00 34.38 -4.58
N LEU A 267 13.94 33.05 -4.45
CA LEU A 267 14.00 32.28 -3.21
C LEU A 267 15.24 31.40 -3.25
N ARG A 268 16.24 31.75 -2.46
CA ARG A 268 17.44 30.94 -2.28
C ARG A 268 17.27 30.06 -1.05
N VAL A 269 17.30 28.74 -1.26
CA VAL A 269 17.22 27.74 -0.19
C VAL A 269 18.61 27.23 0.17
N SER A 270 19.54 27.20 -0.79
CA SER A 270 20.94 26.85 -0.54
C SER A 270 21.88 27.71 -1.38
N ALA A 271 23.09 27.93 -0.86
CA ALA A 271 24.19 28.51 -1.62
C ALA A 271 24.83 27.50 -2.60
N ILE A 272 24.57 26.21 -2.42
CA ILE A 272 25.08 25.13 -3.27
C ILE A 272 24.13 24.97 -4.47
N VAL A 273 24.66 25.17 -5.68
CA VAL A 273 23.88 25.14 -6.94
C VAL A 273 23.09 23.84 -7.11
N ALA A 274 23.70 22.69 -6.80
CA ALA A 274 23.06 21.39 -6.93
C ALA A 274 21.87 21.21 -5.96
N GLU A 275 21.97 21.76 -4.74
CA GLU A 275 20.89 21.71 -3.76
C GLU A 275 19.74 22.65 -4.15
N GLN A 276 20.07 23.84 -4.65
CA GLN A 276 19.09 24.77 -5.19
C GLN A 276 18.33 24.17 -6.39
N GLU A 277 19.04 23.48 -7.29
CA GLU A 277 18.43 22.75 -8.41
C GLU A 277 17.53 21.61 -7.93
N ALA A 278 17.96 20.85 -6.91
CA ALA A 278 17.15 19.78 -6.34
C ALA A 278 15.84 20.31 -5.73
N VAL A 279 15.88 21.45 -5.04
CA VAL A 279 14.68 22.12 -4.54
C VAL A 279 13.75 22.50 -5.68
N GLN A 280 14.27 23.12 -6.74
CA GLN A 280 13.46 23.44 -7.93
C GLN A 280 12.77 22.19 -8.50
N LEU A 281 13.49 21.06 -8.59
CA LEU A 281 12.95 19.79 -9.07
C LEU A 281 11.88 19.21 -8.13
N LEU A 282 12.01 19.35 -6.81
CA LEU A 282 10.99 18.89 -5.85
C LEU A 282 9.66 19.64 -6.04
N PHE A 283 9.71 20.96 -6.23
CA PHE A 283 8.51 21.75 -6.49
C PHE A 283 7.92 21.45 -7.87
N LEU A 284 8.75 21.31 -8.91
CA LEU A 284 8.29 20.91 -10.25
C LEU A 284 7.65 19.52 -10.22
N GLY A 285 8.24 18.57 -9.49
CA GLY A 285 7.69 17.24 -9.29
C GLY A 285 6.35 17.30 -8.57
N THR A 286 6.21 18.13 -7.54
CA THR A 286 4.95 18.29 -6.79
C THR A 286 3.83 18.83 -7.69
N PHE A 287 4.08 19.91 -8.44
CA PHE A 287 3.05 20.42 -9.36
C PHE A 287 2.80 19.50 -10.55
N GLY A 288 3.86 18.91 -11.11
CA GLY A 288 3.79 18.05 -12.28
C GLY A 288 3.12 16.69 -12.02
N PHE A 289 3.39 16.09 -10.87
CA PHE A 289 2.98 14.74 -10.52
C PHE A 289 1.81 14.67 -9.54
N ILE A 290 1.71 15.59 -8.58
CA ILE A 290 0.62 15.57 -7.59
C ILE A 290 -0.54 16.44 -8.07
N ARG A 291 -0.31 17.75 -8.24
CA ARG A 291 -1.37 18.70 -8.63
C ARG A 291 -2.05 18.32 -9.94
N ASN A 292 -1.28 18.03 -10.99
CA ASN A 292 -1.86 17.71 -12.31
C ASN A 292 -2.75 16.46 -12.28
N GLN A 293 -2.46 15.49 -11.42
CA GLN A 293 -3.29 14.28 -11.32
C GLN A 293 -4.66 14.63 -10.73
N VAL A 294 -4.72 15.42 -9.66
CA VAL A 294 -5.99 15.79 -9.00
C VAL A 294 -6.76 16.88 -9.77
N GLN A 295 -6.09 17.71 -10.56
CA GLN A 295 -6.76 18.75 -11.36
C GLN A 295 -7.27 18.26 -12.72
N HIS A 296 -6.60 17.29 -13.34
CA HIS A 296 -6.99 16.79 -14.65
C HIS A 296 -7.67 15.43 -14.63
N LYS A 297 -7.68 14.74 -13.47
CA LYS A 297 -8.34 13.44 -13.31
C LYS A 297 -9.12 13.44 -12.00
N LEU A 298 -10.34 12.92 -12.05
CA LEU A 298 -11.03 12.45 -10.86
C LEU A 298 -10.28 11.20 -10.39
N LEU A 299 -9.31 11.38 -9.51
CA LEU A 299 -8.71 10.28 -8.78
C LEU A 299 -9.82 9.78 -7.85
N GLY A 300 -10.28 8.54 -8.04
CA GLY A 300 -11.37 7.95 -7.24
C GLY A 300 -11.02 7.82 -5.75
N ASN A 301 -11.33 6.70 -5.12
CA ASN A 301 -11.10 6.50 -3.67
C ASN A 301 -9.60 6.64 -3.30
N LEU A 302 -9.15 7.85 -2.99
CA LEU A 302 -7.81 8.13 -2.51
C LEU A 302 -7.79 7.79 -1.02
N PRO A 303 -6.94 6.85 -0.56
CA PRO A 303 -6.91 6.46 0.84
C PRO A 303 -6.63 7.66 1.75
N ALA A 304 -7.32 7.72 2.89
CA ALA A 304 -7.23 8.82 3.85
C ALA A 304 -5.78 9.05 4.32
N GLU A 305 -5.03 7.96 4.49
CA GLU A 305 -3.62 7.96 4.86
C GLU A 305 -2.74 8.63 3.79
N ARG A 306 -3.07 8.41 2.51
CA ARG A 306 -2.34 8.98 1.39
C ARG A 306 -2.58 10.49 1.29
N VAL A 307 -3.80 10.95 1.60
CA VAL A 307 -4.09 12.39 1.70
C VAL A 307 -3.25 13.03 2.78
N LEU A 308 -3.20 12.45 3.99
CA LEU A 308 -2.42 13.00 5.10
C LEU A 308 -0.92 13.06 4.80
N GLN A 309 -0.37 12.06 4.11
CA GLN A 309 1.03 12.10 3.65
C GLN A 309 1.28 13.23 2.66
N ILE A 310 0.35 13.46 1.73
CA ILE A 310 0.47 14.56 0.77
C ILE A 310 0.34 15.91 1.50
N LEU A 311 -0.55 16.02 2.48
CA LEU A 311 -0.67 17.22 3.31
C LEU A 311 0.62 17.51 4.08
N GLY A 312 1.21 16.50 4.73
CA GLY A 312 2.51 16.65 5.40
C GLY A 312 3.65 17.01 4.43
N TRP A 313 3.62 16.47 3.22
CA TRP A 313 4.57 16.86 2.16
C TRP A 313 4.40 18.33 1.74
N VAL A 314 3.17 18.79 1.54
CA VAL A 314 2.88 20.19 1.21
C VAL A 314 3.26 21.13 2.35
N ASP A 315 2.99 20.74 3.60
CA ASP A 315 3.41 21.48 4.80
C ASP A 315 4.93 21.65 4.84
N TYR A 316 5.68 20.57 4.61
CA TYR A 316 7.14 20.63 4.49
C TYR A 316 7.59 21.60 3.39
N LEU A 317 6.99 21.54 2.20
CA LEU A 317 7.33 22.46 1.11
C LEU A 317 6.99 23.92 1.44
N LEU A 318 5.89 24.19 2.15
CA LEU A 318 5.58 25.53 2.64
C LEU A 318 6.67 26.02 3.60
N SER A 319 7.13 25.17 4.52
CA SER A 319 8.23 25.52 5.43
C SER A 319 9.54 25.83 4.69
N VAL A 320 9.84 25.11 3.59
CA VAL A 320 11.00 25.39 2.73
C VAL A 320 10.88 26.77 2.08
N VAL A 321 9.69 27.16 1.62
CA VAL A 321 9.45 28.50 1.06
C VAL A 321 9.63 29.58 2.14
N GLU A 322 9.13 29.35 3.35
CA GLU A 322 9.20 30.31 4.45
C GLU A 322 10.62 30.52 4.97
N GLN A 323 11.44 29.48 4.97
CA GLN A 323 12.83 29.52 5.41
C GLN A 323 13.81 30.03 4.33
N ALA A 324 13.35 30.16 3.08
CA ALA A 324 14.19 30.60 1.98
C ALA A 324 14.61 32.07 2.13
N GLU A 325 15.88 32.36 1.81
CA GLU A 325 16.39 33.72 1.70
C GLU A 325 15.75 34.42 0.50
N ARG A 326 15.11 35.57 0.74
CA ARG A 326 14.53 36.40 -0.32
C ARG A 326 15.61 37.28 -0.93
N ILE A 327 15.74 37.21 -2.25
CA ILE A 327 16.70 38.04 -2.99
C ILE A 327 15.94 39.19 -3.64
N GLU A 328 15.98 40.37 -3.02
CA GLU A 328 15.28 41.59 -3.45
C GLU A 328 15.75 42.16 -4.81
N ASN A 329 16.75 41.53 -5.46
CA ASN A 329 17.30 41.93 -6.77
C ASN A 329 17.31 40.79 -7.80
N ALA A 330 16.37 39.85 -7.70
CA ALA A 330 16.10 38.92 -8.80
C ALA A 330 15.24 39.64 -9.87
N PRO A 331 15.53 39.43 -11.17
CA PRO A 331 15.10 40.29 -12.27
C PRO A 331 13.59 40.37 -12.49
#